data_AF-A0A849QLB4-F1
#
_entry.id   AF-A0A849QLB4-F1
#
_cell.length_a   1.000
_cell.length_b   1.000
_cell.length_c   1.000
_cell.angle_alpha   90.00
_cell.angle_beta   90.00
_cell.angle_gamma   90.00
#
_symmetry.space_group_name_H-M   'P 1'
#
loop_
_entity.id
_entity.type
_entity.pdbx_description
1 polymer ?
#
loop_
_entity_poly.entity_id
_entity_poly.type
_entity_poly.pdbx_seq_one_letter_code
_entity_poly.pdbx_strand_id
1 'polypeptide(L)'
;MTPKLLLITAFSIMGIILISGCINEEKTKEELGEEILNIGEGIPEGWNYTIITQNLEEIERPHGLWEPVAIVNFVDLNKEIKYYPGVKTDKKYNPSLRLYFYNVAEKEIIDIIDKEKIYSWCVPIYFGETRKYIIVTSPCYINCGIFTEEANNYYSPLEKSLKEHFDKYNRWNGTVPHVNSNKSSTIKE
;
A
#
# COMPACT_ATOMS: atom_id res chain seq x y z
N MET A 1 -35.49 43.53 -13.03
CA MET A 1 -34.18 42.88 -13.24
C MET A 1 -34.02 41.81 -12.19
N THR A 2 -33.92 40.56 -12.62
CA THR A 2 -33.97 39.35 -11.78
C THR A 2 -32.58 39.00 -11.24
N PRO A 3 -32.46 38.56 -9.97
CA PRO A 3 -31.19 38.10 -9.42
C PRO A 3 -30.99 36.64 -9.82
N LYS A 4 -30.35 36.41 -10.96
CA LYS A 4 -29.86 35.09 -11.38
C LYS A 4 -28.45 35.31 -11.90
N LEU A 5 -27.41 35.14 -11.07
CA LEU A 5 -26.09 34.61 -11.47
C LEU A 5 -24.97 34.71 -10.40
N LEU A 6 -25.26 34.63 -9.10
CA LEU A 6 -24.16 34.61 -8.10
C LEU A 6 -24.46 33.59 -7.01
N LEU A 7 -24.31 32.29 -7.31
CA LEU A 7 -24.24 31.23 -6.28
C LEU A 7 -23.95 29.84 -6.88
N ILE A 8 -22.97 29.67 -7.78
CA ILE A 8 -22.49 28.33 -8.15
C ILE A 8 -20.99 28.37 -8.43
N THR A 9 -20.17 28.66 -7.43
CA THR A 9 -18.71 28.36 -7.45
C THR A 9 -18.18 28.31 -6.01
N ALA A 10 -18.74 27.43 -5.20
CA ALA A 10 -18.14 27.03 -3.92
C ALA A 10 -18.64 25.62 -3.61
N PHE A 11 -17.74 24.71 -3.25
CA PHE A 11 -17.95 23.28 -3.00
C PHE A 11 -17.80 22.31 -4.19
N SER A 12 -16.80 22.55 -5.06
CA SER A 12 -16.23 21.50 -5.93
C SER A 12 -15.10 20.70 -5.24
N ILE A 13 -14.97 20.79 -3.91
CA ILE A 13 -13.90 20.17 -3.12
C ILE A 13 -14.53 19.55 -1.87
N MET A 14 -15.19 18.40 -2.01
CA MET A 14 -15.39 17.44 -0.90
C MET A 14 -15.88 16.12 -1.48
N GLY A 15 -14.96 15.38 -2.08
CA GLY A 15 -15.23 14.07 -2.67
C GLY A 15 -14.03 13.14 -2.58
N ILE A 16 -13.22 13.26 -1.52
CA ILE A 16 -12.32 12.17 -1.14
C ILE A 16 -13.25 11.11 -0.56
N ILE A 17 -13.59 10.11 -1.38
CA ILE A 17 -14.27 8.92 -0.92
C ILE A 17 -13.28 8.18 -0.02
N LEU A 18 -13.35 8.45 1.28
CA LEU A 18 -12.80 7.60 2.32
C LEU A 18 -13.63 6.31 2.30
N ILE A 19 -13.14 5.28 1.60
CA ILE A 19 -13.72 3.94 1.69
C ILE A 19 -13.27 3.33 3.03
N SER A 20 -13.84 3.85 4.12
CA SER A 20 -13.92 3.10 5.38
C SER A 20 -15.08 2.11 5.23
N GLY A 21 -14.83 1.01 4.53
CA GLY A 21 -15.77 -0.11 4.39
C GLY A 21 -16.98 0.16 3.48
N CYS A 22 -17.20 -0.76 2.52
CA CYS A 22 -18.37 -0.87 1.65
C CYS A 22 -18.43 0.08 0.42
N ILE A 23 -17.61 -0.20 -0.60
CA ILE A 23 -17.92 0.13 -2.00
C ILE A 23 -17.68 -1.12 -2.85
N ASN A 24 -18.74 -1.60 -3.53
CA ASN A 24 -18.78 -2.70 -4.52
C ASN A 24 -17.67 -3.74 -4.37
N GLU A 25 -17.75 -4.54 -3.30
CA GLU A 25 -16.78 -5.60 -3.01
C GLU A 25 -16.61 -6.57 -4.18
N GLU A 26 -17.67 -7.01 -4.85
CA GLU A 26 -17.56 -8.08 -5.86
C GLU A 26 -16.70 -7.71 -7.07
N LYS A 27 -16.88 -6.52 -7.66
CA LYS A 27 -16.13 -6.12 -8.85
C LYS A 27 -14.65 -5.82 -8.54
N THR A 28 -14.39 -5.23 -7.37
CA THR A 28 -13.04 -4.93 -6.89
C THR A 28 -12.31 -6.20 -6.40
N LYS A 29 -13.05 -7.19 -5.88
CA LYS A 29 -12.53 -8.52 -5.52
C LYS A 29 -12.20 -9.37 -6.74
N GLU A 30 -12.91 -9.23 -7.86
CA GLU A 30 -12.56 -9.93 -9.11
C GLU A 30 -11.26 -9.41 -9.72
N GLU A 31 -10.94 -8.11 -9.58
CA GLU A 31 -9.76 -7.49 -10.16
C GLU A 31 -8.48 -7.61 -9.30
N LEU A 32 -8.62 -7.65 -7.96
CA LEU A 32 -7.49 -7.74 -7.04
C LEU A 32 -7.30 -9.15 -6.47
N GLY A 33 -6.05 -9.61 -6.40
CA GLY A 33 -5.71 -10.89 -5.76
C GLY A 33 -5.91 -10.88 -4.24
N GLU A 34 -6.12 -12.08 -3.67
CA GLU A 34 -6.25 -12.30 -2.22
C GLU A 34 -5.08 -11.71 -1.43
N GLU A 35 -3.88 -11.68 -2.01
CA GLU A 35 -2.70 -11.08 -1.40
C GLU A 35 -2.85 -9.58 -1.08
N ILE A 36 -3.63 -8.84 -1.86
CA ILE A 36 -3.92 -7.41 -1.64
C ILE A 36 -5.19 -7.28 -0.79
N LEU A 37 -6.22 -8.08 -1.05
CA LEU A 37 -7.49 -8.01 -0.31
C LEU A 37 -7.32 -8.37 1.17
N ASN A 38 -6.43 -9.33 1.49
CA ASN A 38 -6.16 -9.77 2.84
C ASN A 38 -4.93 -9.07 3.46
N ILE A 39 -4.49 -7.94 2.88
CA ILE A 39 -3.28 -7.24 3.35
C ILE A 39 -3.35 -6.87 4.83
N GLY A 40 -4.55 -6.66 5.37
CA GLY A 40 -4.80 -6.38 6.78
C GLY A 40 -4.27 -7.46 7.74
N GLU A 41 -4.15 -8.73 7.31
CA GLU A 41 -3.57 -9.80 8.12
C GLU A 41 -2.06 -9.63 8.36
N GLY A 42 -1.40 -8.91 7.46
CA GLY A 42 0.04 -8.64 7.50
C GLY A 42 0.42 -7.32 8.15
N ILE A 43 -0.54 -6.57 8.71
CA ILE A 43 -0.29 -5.22 9.24
C ILE A 43 -0.15 -5.26 10.77
N PRO A 44 0.99 -4.81 11.33
CA PRO A 44 1.17 -4.69 12.78
C PRO A 44 0.20 -3.68 13.41
N GLU A 45 -0.05 -3.84 14.71
CA GLU A 45 -0.85 -2.88 15.48
C GLU A 45 -0.31 -1.44 15.35
N GLY A 46 -1.22 -0.48 15.23
CA GLY A 46 -0.91 0.96 15.10
C GLY A 46 -0.81 1.45 13.66
N TRP A 47 -0.60 0.57 12.70
CA TRP A 47 -0.57 0.91 11.28
C TRP A 47 -1.95 0.90 10.65
N ASN A 48 -2.20 1.89 9.80
CA ASN A 48 -3.37 1.96 8.92
C ASN A 48 -2.93 1.77 7.48
N TYR A 49 -3.87 1.38 6.61
CA TYR A 49 -3.59 1.28 5.19
C TYR A 49 -4.75 1.77 4.33
N THR A 50 -4.45 2.08 3.08
CA THR A 50 -5.41 2.44 2.05
C THR A 50 -5.00 1.80 0.74
N ILE A 51 -5.92 1.04 0.14
CA ILE A 51 -5.75 0.45 -1.19
C ILE A 51 -6.35 1.43 -2.21
N ILE A 52 -5.57 1.74 -3.24
CA ILE A 52 -5.96 2.64 -4.33
C ILE A 52 -5.91 1.85 -5.63
N THR A 53 -7.01 1.87 -6.37
CA THR A 53 -7.15 1.24 -7.70
C THR A 53 -7.73 2.18 -8.75
N GLN A 54 -8.02 3.42 -8.37
CA GLN A 54 -8.63 4.45 -9.23
C GLN A 54 -7.75 5.68 -9.26
N ASN A 55 -7.79 6.43 -10.37
CA ASN A 55 -7.01 7.64 -10.60
C ASN A 55 -5.51 7.41 -10.36
N LEU A 56 -5.00 6.25 -10.77
CA LEU A 56 -3.61 5.85 -10.55
C LEU A 56 -2.65 6.72 -11.39
N GLU A 57 -3.10 7.22 -12.53
CA GLU A 57 -2.45 8.22 -13.38
C GLU A 57 -2.08 9.51 -12.64
N GLU A 58 -2.86 9.92 -11.65
CA GLU A 58 -2.65 11.14 -10.87
C GLU A 58 -1.66 10.96 -9.71
N ILE A 59 -1.31 9.71 -9.39
CA ILE A 59 -0.45 9.39 -8.25
C ILE A 59 1.00 9.27 -8.69
N GLU A 60 1.86 10.03 -8.02
CA GLU A 60 3.31 9.92 -8.18
C GLU A 60 3.79 8.48 -7.94
N ARG A 61 4.75 8.04 -8.75
CA ARG A 61 5.28 6.68 -8.73
C ARG A 61 6.80 6.68 -8.90
N PRO A 62 7.47 5.57 -8.55
CA PRO A 62 8.91 5.46 -8.77
C PRO A 62 9.27 5.73 -10.23
N HIS A 63 10.42 6.35 -10.43
CA HIS A 63 10.86 6.77 -11.74
C HIS A 63 10.96 5.60 -12.73
N GLY A 64 10.61 5.85 -13.99
CA GLY A 64 10.70 4.86 -15.08
C GLY A 64 9.59 3.80 -15.11
N LEU A 65 8.72 3.73 -14.11
CA LEU A 65 7.60 2.77 -14.08
C LEU A 65 6.30 3.39 -14.57
N TRP A 66 5.45 2.58 -15.20
CA TRP A 66 4.10 2.97 -15.62
C TRP A 66 3.08 2.70 -14.51
N GLU A 67 1.80 2.69 -14.88
CA GLU A 67 0.68 2.54 -13.96
C GLU A 67 0.65 1.16 -13.32
N PRO A 68 0.65 1.07 -11.97
CA PRO A 68 0.47 -0.20 -11.30
C PRO A 68 -1.00 -0.66 -11.41
N VAL A 69 -1.27 -1.91 -11.08
CA VAL A 69 -2.63 -2.44 -10.90
C VAL A 69 -3.25 -1.92 -9.60
N ALA A 70 -2.42 -1.69 -8.58
CA ALA A 70 -2.86 -1.12 -7.31
C ALA A 70 -1.70 -0.41 -6.59
N ILE A 71 -2.06 0.55 -5.74
CA ILE A 71 -1.15 1.20 -4.81
C ILE A 71 -1.67 0.96 -3.40
N VAL A 72 -0.82 0.54 -2.48
CA VAL A 72 -1.17 0.43 -1.06
C VAL A 72 -0.31 1.39 -0.26
N ASN A 73 -0.96 2.34 0.40
CA ASN A 73 -0.34 3.26 1.35
C ASN A 73 -0.48 2.69 2.75
N PHE A 74 0.59 2.73 3.53
CA PHE A 74 0.63 2.39 4.94
C PHE A 74 1.10 3.60 5.74
N VAL A 75 0.46 3.87 6.87
CA VAL A 75 0.84 4.98 7.76
C VAL A 75 0.55 4.65 9.22
N ASP A 76 1.48 4.97 10.12
CA ASP A 76 1.24 4.96 11.57
C ASP A 76 0.93 6.39 12.04
N LEU A 77 -0.37 6.69 12.19
CA LEU A 77 -0.86 8.01 12.60
C LEU A 77 -0.59 8.30 14.09
N ASN A 78 -0.22 7.30 14.88
CA ASN A 78 0.03 7.44 16.32
C ASN A 78 1.50 7.72 16.63
N LYS A 79 2.37 7.69 15.62
CA LYS A 79 3.81 7.93 15.75
C LYS A 79 4.23 9.09 14.87
N GLU A 80 5.23 9.82 15.34
CA GLU A 80 5.84 10.91 14.61
C GLU A 80 7.36 10.73 14.62
N ILE A 81 7.98 10.86 13.45
CA ILE A 81 9.43 10.89 13.30
C ILE A 81 9.86 12.32 13.05
N LYS A 82 11.00 12.69 13.66
CA LYS A 82 11.65 13.96 13.37
C LYS A 82 12.38 13.89 12.05
N TYR A 83 12.59 15.06 11.45
CA TYR A 83 13.51 15.18 10.33
C TYR A 83 14.96 14.88 10.74
N TYR A 84 15.90 14.94 9.78
CA TYR A 84 17.29 14.58 10.01
C TYR A 84 17.92 15.37 11.18
N PRO A 85 18.71 14.69 12.04
CA PRO A 85 19.48 15.34 13.09
C PRO A 85 20.33 16.48 12.52
N GLY A 86 20.33 17.63 13.20
CA GLY A 86 21.08 18.82 12.77
C GLY A 86 20.33 19.76 11.82
N VAL A 87 19.18 19.37 11.28
CA VAL A 87 18.31 20.27 10.52
C VAL A 87 17.31 20.94 11.48
N LYS A 88 17.35 22.28 11.57
CA LYS A 88 16.38 23.05 12.38
C LYS A 88 15.05 23.15 11.65
N THR A 89 14.11 22.27 12.02
CA THR A 89 12.75 22.27 11.50
C THR A 89 11.81 21.68 12.54
N ASP A 90 10.60 22.24 12.64
CA ASP A 90 9.53 21.71 13.47
C ASP A 90 8.67 20.67 12.72
N LYS A 91 9.02 20.38 11.45
CA LYS A 91 8.33 19.38 10.65
C LYS A 91 8.49 17.99 11.27
N LYS A 92 7.36 17.34 11.45
CA LYS A 92 7.26 15.94 11.82
C LYS A 92 6.51 15.19 10.74
N TYR A 93 6.83 13.91 10.62
CA TYR A 93 6.24 13.02 9.63
C TYR A 93 5.73 11.78 10.33
N ASN A 94 4.67 11.16 9.82
CA ASN A 94 4.27 9.84 10.28
C ASN A 94 5.15 8.79 9.57
N PRO A 95 5.56 7.71 10.27
CA PRO A 95 6.09 6.53 9.61
C PRO A 95 5.15 6.09 8.50
N SER A 96 5.71 5.77 7.34
CA SER A 96 4.91 5.49 6.14
C SER A 96 5.62 4.54 5.19
N LEU A 97 4.83 3.81 4.41
CA LEU A 97 5.30 2.98 3.30
C LEU A 97 4.28 3.09 2.17
N ARG A 98 4.74 3.16 0.93
CA ARG A 98 3.88 2.94 -0.24
C ARG A 98 4.41 1.80 -1.07
N LEU A 99 3.52 0.86 -1.40
CA LEU A 99 3.79 -0.26 -2.28
C LEU A 99 2.99 -0.12 -3.57
N TYR A 100 3.65 -0.43 -4.69
CA TYR A 100 3.12 -0.40 -6.04
C TYR A 100 3.07 -1.83 -6.56
N PHE A 101 1.90 -2.28 -6.99
CA PHE A 101 1.67 -3.66 -7.42
C PHE A 101 1.52 -3.71 -8.93
N TYR A 102 2.43 -4.41 -9.59
CA TYR A 102 2.43 -4.62 -11.03
C TYR A 102 2.17 -6.07 -11.35
N ASN A 103 1.64 -6.39 -12.53
CA ASN A 103 1.41 -7.78 -12.90
C ASN A 103 2.74 -8.53 -13.04
N VAL A 104 2.82 -9.76 -12.52
CA VAL A 104 4.04 -10.57 -12.57
C VAL A 104 4.50 -10.89 -14.00
N ALA A 105 3.59 -10.80 -14.99
CA ALA A 105 3.91 -10.94 -16.40
C ALA A 105 4.79 -9.79 -16.92
N GLU A 106 4.79 -8.64 -16.25
CA GLU A 106 5.54 -7.44 -16.61
C GLU A 106 7.00 -7.53 -16.13
N LYS A 107 7.73 -8.53 -16.61
CA LYS A 107 9.10 -8.83 -16.16
C LYS A 107 10.11 -7.70 -16.40
N GLU A 108 9.84 -6.81 -17.34
CA GLU A 108 10.68 -5.64 -17.66
C GLU A 108 10.84 -4.66 -16.49
N ILE A 109 9.98 -4.73 -15.47
CA ILE A 109 10.11 -3.96 -14.23
C ILE A 109 11.43 -4.23 -13.52
N ILE A 110 11.90 -5.49 -13.54
CA ILE A 110 13.16 -5.87 -12.89
C ILE A 110 14.35 -5.23 -13.62
N ASP A 111 14.29 -5.16 -14.95
CA ASP A 111 15.31 -4.51 -15.77
C ASP A 111 15.32 -2.99 -15.55
N ILE A 112 14.14 -2.38 -15.42
CA ILE A 112 14.02 -0.96 -15.07
C ILE A 112 14.60 -0.69 -13.69
N ILE A 113 14.26 -1.50 -12.68
CA ILE A 113 14.85 -1.39 -11.34
C ILE A 113 16.38 -1.43 -11.42
N ASP A 114 16.96 -2.34 -12.18
CA ASP A 114 18.42 -2.44 -12.32
C ASP A 114 19.03 -1.21 -12.99
N LYS A 115 18.43 -0.76 -14.10
CA LYS A 115 18.88 0.41 -14.86
C LYS A 115 18.79 1.70 -14.02
N GLU A 116 17.74 1.84 -13.23
CA GLU A 116 17.47 3.05 -12.46
C GLU A 116 18.35 3.19 -11.20
N LYS A 117 19.05 2.12 -10.77
CA LYS A 117 19.98 2.15 -9.62
C LYS A 117 21.09 3.21 -9.73
N ILE A 118 21.38 3.69 -10.94
CA ILE A 118 22.40 4.73 -11.17
C ILE A 118 21.94 6.13 -10.73
N TYR A 119 20.64 6.34 -10.57
CA TYR A 119 20.09 7.63 -10.16
C TYR A 119 19.93 7.72 -8.64
N SER A 120 19.87 8.94 -8.14
CA SER A 120 19.85 9.21 -6.70
C SER A 120 18.46 9.55 -6.16
N TRP A 121 17.45 9.74 -7.03
CA TRP A 121 16.16 10.28 -6.59
C TRP A 121 14.98 9.40 -6.98
N CYS A 122 14.21 9.00 -5.97
CA CYS A 122 12.98 8.21 -6.05
C CYS A 122 13.04 6.98 -6.96
N VAL A 123 14.20 6.33 -7.00
CA VAL A 123 14.41 5.12 -7.80
C VAL A 123 13.52 3.97 -7.33
N PRO A 124 12.99 3.15 -8.25
CA PRO A 124 12.25 1.96 -7.88
C PRO A 124 13.15 0.95 -7.18
N ILE A 125 12.64 0.34 -6.11
CA ILE A 125 13.28 -0.76 -5.39
C ILE A 125 12.32 -1.93 -5.33
N TYR A 126 12.85 -3.10 -5.65
CA TYR A 126 12.13 -4.35 -5.49
C TYR A 126 11.84 -4.59 -4.01
N PHE A 127 10.56 -4.71 -3.66
CA PHE A 127 10.12 -5.00 -2.29
C PHE A 127 9.89 -6.50 -2.09
N GLY A 128 9.27 -7.15 -3.08
CA GLY A 128 8.92 -8.56 -3.07
C GLY A 128 8.10 -8.93 -4.30
N GLU A 129 7.60 -10.15 -4.34
CA GLU A 129 6.69 -10.62 -5.38
C GLU A 129 5.65 -11.58 -4.79
N THR A 130 4.54 -11.75 -5.49
CA THR A 130 3.59 -12.85 -5.32
C THR A 130 3.50 -13.61 -6.65
N ARG A 131 2.66 -14.65 -6.71
CA ARG A 131 2.33 -15.31 -7.98
C ARG A 131 1.63 -14.42 -9.00
N LYS A 132 1.03 -13.31 -8.58
CA LYS A 132 0.32 -12.38 -9.46
C LYS A 132 1.03 -11.05 -9.61
N TYR A 133 1.85 -10.65 -8.64
CA TYR A 133 2.38 -9.29 -8.61
C TYR A 133 3.89 -9.21 -8.40
N ILE A 134 4.53 -8.25 -9.07
CA ILE A 134 5.81 -7.67 -8.65
C ILE A 134 5.49 -6.47 -7.76
N ILE A 135 6.08 -6.42 -6.58
CA ILE A 135 5.84 -5.37 -5.58
C ILE A 135 7.05 -4.44 -5.53
N VAL A 136 6.81 -3.16 -5.78
CA VAL A 136 7.84 -2.13 -5.86
C VAL A 136 7.58 -1.05 -4.82
N THR A 137 8.63 -0.45 -4.32
CA THR A 137 8.58 0.80 -3.55
C THR A 137 9.69 1.75 -4.03
N SER A 138 9.95 2.82 -3.29
CA SER A 138 11.06 3.73 -3.55
C SER A 138 11.49 4.40 -2.25
N PRO A 139 12.76 4.82 -2.08
CA PRO A 139 13.21 5.48 -0.86
C PRO A 139 12.35 6.69 -0.49
N CYS A 140 11.83 7.42 -1.48
CA CYS A 140 10.95 8.58 -1.27
C CYS A 140 9.62 8.22 -0.59
N TYR A 141 9.18 6.97 -0.73
CA TYR A 141 7.92 6.49 -0.18
C TYR A 141 8.09 5.59 1.05
N ILE A 142 9.31 5.49 1.58
CA ILE A 142 9.59 4.88 2.88
C ILE A 142 9.85 6.03 3.86
N ASN A 143 8.99 6.19 4.85
CA ASN A 143 9.07 7.23 5.89
C ASN A 143 9.28 8.64 5.31
N CYS A 144 8.63 8.95 4.18
CA CYS A 144 8.82 10.20 3.44
C CYS A 144 10.29 10.51 3.10
N GLY A 145 11.11 9.49 2.85
CA GLY A 145 12.55 9.62 2.57
C GLY A 145 13.42 9.81 3.81
N ILE A 146 12.93 9.53 5.02
CA ILE A 146 13.67 9.69 6.27
C ILE A 146 14.18 8.33 6.77
N PHE A 147 15.51 8.20 6.87
CA PHE A 147 16.20 6.94 7.22
C PHE A 147 16.98 7.02 8.54
N THR A 148 16.48 7.79 9.51
CA THR A 148 17.04 7.80 10.86
C THR A 148 16.83 6.45 11.56
N GLU A 149 17.59 6.17 12.60
CA GLU A 149 17.42 4.96 13.42
C GLU A 149 15.98 4.85 13.97
N GLU A 150 15.43 5.96 14.45
CA GLU A 150 14.03 6.05 14.90
C GLU A 150 13.04 5.67 13.78
N ALA A 151 13.21 6.22 12.58
CA ALA A 151 12.33 5.92 11.44
C ALA A 151 12.42 4.45 11.02
N ASN A 152 13.63 3.89 11.01
CA ASN A 152 13.85 2.48 10.69
C ASN A 152 13.26 1.54 11.76
N ASN A 153 13.27 1.95 13.04
CA ASN A 153 12.66 1.17 14.12
C ASN A 153 11.13 1.05 13.97
N TYR A 154 10.45 2.07 13.42
CA TYR A 154 9.03 1.97 13.07
C TYR A 154 8.77 1.16 11.80
N TYR A 155 9.62 1.33 10.79
CA TYR A 155 9.45 0.68 9.48
C TYR A 155 9.75 -0.82 9.51
N SER A 156 10.81 -1.26 10.18
CA SER A 156 11.30 -2.64 10.10
C SER A 156 10.26 -3.70 10.52
N PRO A 157 9.45 -3.51 11.58
CA PRO A 157 8.39 -4.44 11.92
C PRO A 157 7.31 -4.57 10.84
N LEU A 158 6.90 -3.44 10.23
CA LEU A 158 5.95 -3.45 9.12
C LEU A 158 6.54 -4.17 7.91
N GLU A 159 7.77 -3.81 7.50
CA GLU A 159 8.44 -4.43 6.36
C GLU A 159 8.50 -5.95 6.52
N LYS A 160 8.92 -6.42 7.70
CA LYS A 160 9.00 -7.84 8.00
C LYS A 160 7.64 -8.53 7.89
N SER A 161 6.62 -7.97 8.52
CA SER A 161 5.27 -8.55 8.51
C SER A 161 4.67 -8.61 7.10
N LEU A 162 4.89 -7.57 6.29
CA LEU A 162 4.45 -7.54 4.89
C LEU A 162 5.20 -8.56 4.03
N LYS A 163 6.52 -8.69 4.20
CA LYS A 163 7.30 -9.74 3.52
C LYS A 163 6.82 -11.13 3.89
N GLU A 164 6.56 -11.40 5.17
CA GLU A 164 5.99 -12.67 5.64
C GLU A 164 4.58 -12.92 5.09
N HIS A 165 3.76 -11.88 4.95
CA HIS A 165 2.44 -11.96 4.33
C HIS A 165 2.53 -12.37 2.86
N PHE A 166 3.31 -11.65 2.05
CA PHE A 166 3.43 -11.92 0.61
C PHE A 166 4.11 -13.27 0.32
N ASP A 167 5.06 -13.70 1.14
CA ASP A 167 5.73 -14.99 1.01
C ASP A 167 4.76 -16.19 1.05
N LYS A 168 3.65 -16.09 1.79
CA LYS A 168 2.60 -17.13 1.82
C LYS A 168 2.03 -17.38 0.42
N TYR A 169 1.88 -16.32 -0.37
CA TYR A 169 1.31 -16.37 -1.72
C TYR A 169 2.32 -16.83 -2.78
N ASN A 170 3.62 -16.77 -2.49
CA ASN A 170 4.64 -17.43 -3.32
C ASN A 170 4.61 -18.96 -3.16
N ARG A 171 4.46 -19.43 -1.92
CA ARG A 171 4.60 -20.86 -1.55
C ARG A 171 3.35 -21.72 -1.79
N TRP A 172 2.19 -21.13 -2.08
CA TRP A 172 0.91 -21.84 -2.05
C TRP A 172 0.64 -22.76 -3.26
N ASN A 173 1.02 -24.05 -3.22
CA ASN A 173 0.74 -25.04 -4.28
C ASN A 173 -0.73 -25.52 -4.39
N GLY A 174 -1.72 -24.73 -3.93
CA GLY A 174 -3.14 -25.01 -4.15
C GLY A 174 -3.80 -26.03 -3.21
N THR A 175 -3.14 -26.46 -2.13
CA THR A 175 -3.82 -27.24 -1.08
C THR A 175 -4.44 -26.30 -0.06
N VAL A 176 -5.76 -26.12 -0.16
CA VAL A 176 -6.61 -25.54 0.89
C VAL A 176 -6.52 -26.44 2.13
N PRO A 177 -6.27 -25.93 3.35
CA PRO A 177 -6.55 -26.71 4.54
C PRO A 177 -8.06 -26.92 4.61
N HIS A 178 -8.49 -28.18 4.49
CA HIS A 178 -9.87 -28.59 4.74
C HIS A 178 -10.31 -28.01 6.09
N VAL A 179 -11.18 -27.00 6.07
CA VAL A 179 -11.96 -26.63 7.24
C VAL A 179 -12.88 -27.82 7.51
N ASN A 180 -12.53 -28.64 8.50
CA ASN A 180 -13.39 -29.68 9.02
C ASN A 180 -14.60 -29.05 9.70
N SER A 181 -15.64 -28.76 8.92
CA SER A 181 -16.98 -28.45 9.41
C SER A 181 -17.65 -29.73 9.92
N ASN A 182 -17.16 -30.26 11.04
CA ASN A 182 -17.86 -31.28 11.81
C ASN A 182 -17.69 -31.02 13.30
N LYS A 183 -18.54 -30.12 13.81
CA LYS A 183 -19.03 -30.16 15.19
C LYS A 183 -20.49 -29.70 15.18
N SER A 184 -21.36 -30.61 14.74
CA SER A 184 -22.75 -30.63 15.20
C SER A 184 -22.72 -31.19 16.62
N SER A 185 -22.78 -30.32 17.62
CA SER A 185 -23.01 -30.71 19.01
C SER A 185 -24.51 -30.89 19.20
N THR A 186 -24.95 -32.14 19.18
CA THR A 186 -26.21 -32.61 19.74
C THR A 186 -26.29 -32.18 21.21
N ILE A 187 -27.20 -31.25 21.53
CA ILE A 187 -27.64 -31.02 22.90
C ILE A 187 -28.74 -32.04 23.18
N LYS A 188 -28.43 -33.00 24.06
CA LYS A 188 -29.40 -33.76 24.83
C LYS A 188 -29.33 -33.24 26.26
N GLU A 189 -30.41 -32.64 26.73
CA GLU A 189 -31.18 -33.02 27.93
C GLU A 189 -32.43 -32.15 28.03
#